data_AF-A0A7Y4ZZ20-F1
#
_entry.id   AF-A0A7Y4ZZ20-F1
#
_cell.length_a   1.000
_cell.length_b   1.000
_cell.length_c   1.000
_cell.angle_alpha   90.00
_cell.angle_beta   90.00
_cell.angle_gamma   90.00
#
_symmetry.space_group_name_H-M   'P 1'
#
loop_
_entity.id
_entity.type
_entity.pdbx_description
1 polymer ?
#
loop_
_entity_poly.entity_id
_entity_poly.type
_entity_poly.pdbx_seq_one_letter_code
_entity_poly.pdbx_strand_id
1 'polypeptide(L)' 'MFHNQVGSVGGKASGLYDEQGNIKRGMSETDIKVYNAWSGVALVPAAPFAAAQVLPPQVWQAISVLLKAAQ' A
#
# COMPACT_ATOMS: atom_id res chain seq x y z
N MET A 1 2.45 21.30 -2.85
CA MET A 1 3.42 20.67 -1.91
C MET A 1 2.64 19.83 -0.92
N PHE A 2 2.39 18.55 -1.23
CA PHE A 2 1.87 17.59 -0.26
C PHE A 2 2.74 16.34 -0.36
N HIS A 3 3.79 16.34 0.47
CA HIS A 3 4.74 15.25 0.63
C HIS A 3 4.02 14.12 1.38
N ASN A 4 3.40 13.21 0.63
CA ASN A 4 2.56 12.14 1.16
C ASN A 4 3.44 11.07 1.83
N GLN A 5 3.43 11.05 3.16
CA GLN A 5 4.33 10.28 4.03
C GLN A 5 4.09 8.76 4.07
N VAL A 6 3.37 8.18 3.11
CA VAL A 6 2.96 6.76 3.15
C VAL A 6 4.14 5.78 3.08
N GLY A 7 5.27 6.17 2.48
CA GLY A 7 6.51 5.37 2.48
C GLY A 7 7.31 5.40 3.79
N SER A 8 7.03 6.36 4.69
CA SER A 8 7.79 6.56 5.93
C SER A 8 7.18 5.88 7.15
N VAL A 9 5.89 5.56 7.13
CA VAL A 9 5.15 5.07 8.31
C VAL A 9 5.56 3.66 8.73
N GLY A 10 6.10 2.83 7.82
CA GLY A 10 6.52 1.45 8.16
C GLY A 10 8.02 1.16 8.02
N GLY A 11 8.66 1.70 6.98
CA GLY A 11 10.00 1.27 6.57
C GLY A 11 11.16 2.18 7.01
N LYS A 12 10.96 3.50 6.97
CA LYS A 12 11.99 4.47 7.40
C LYS A 12 12.10 4.54 8.92
N ALA A 13 11.00 4.30 9.66
CA ALA A 13 10.99 4.29 11.14
C ALA A 13 11.66 3.04 11.76
N SER A 14 11.63 1.91 11.06
CA SER A 14 12.17 0.61 11.54
C SER A 14 13.63 0.37 11.14
N GLY A 15 14.25 1.26 10.35
CA GLY A 15 15.63 1.12 9.88
C GLY A 15 15.84 0.04 8.80
N LEU A 16 14.75 -0.49 8.23
CA LEU A 16 14.75 -1.61 7.27
C LEU A 16 15.04 -1.19 5.82
N TYR A 17 15.03 0.11 5.52
CA TYR A 17 15.19 0.61 4.16
C TYR A 17 16.46 1.45 4.02
N ASP A 18 17.11 1.36 2.87
CA ASP A 18 18.25 2.21 2.52
C ASP A 18 17.79 3.63 2.10
N GLU A 19 18.75 4.48 1.76
CA GLU A 19 18.51 5.86 1.33
C GLU A 19 17.67 5.93 0.05
N GLN A 20 17.76 4.90 -0.80
CA GLN A 20 17.02 4.77 -2.06
C GLN A 20 15.61 4.19 -1.86
N GLY A 21 15.30 3.66 -0.68
CA GLY A 21 13.99 3.08 -0.38
C GLY A 21 13.88 1.60 -0.73
N ASN A 22 14.99 0.90 -0.89
CA ASN A 22 15.03 -0.56 -1.01
C ASN A 22 15.19 -1.22 0.35
N ILE A 23 14.72 -2.47 0.48
CA ILE A 23 15.00 -3.34 1.63
C ILE A 23 16.52 -3.53 1.74
N LYS A 24 17.09 -3.24 2.91
CA LYS A 24 18.51 -3.47 3.18
C LYS A 24 18.90 -4.93 2.91
N ARG A 25 19.96 -5.13 2.11
CA ARG A 25 20.57 -6.45 1.93
C ARG A 25 21.32 -6.83 3.21
N GLY A 26 21.10 -8.05 3.72
CA GLY A 26 21.73 -8.55 4.95
C GLY A 26 20.94 -8.32 6.25
N MET A 27 19.61 -8.16 6.17
CA MET A 27 18.76 -8.16 7.36
C MET A 27 18.88 -9.46 8.16
N SER A 28 18.81 -9.33 9.49
CA SER A 28 18.69 -10.48 10.38
C SER A 28 17.40 -11.24 10.08
N GLU A 29 17.38 -12.57 10.27
CA GLU A 29 16.20 -13.40 10.01
C GLU A 29 14.95 -12.91 10.76
N THR A 30 15.13 -12.31 11.93
CA THR A 30 14.06 -11.71 12.74
C THR A 30 13.44 -10.48 12.05
N ASP A 31 14.26 -9.61 11.46
CA ASP A 31 13.79 -8.41 10.78
C ASP A 31 12.99 -8.76 9.52
N ILE A 32 13.44 -9.79 8.79
CA ILE A 32 12.73 -10.31 7.61
C ILE A 32 11.36 -10.88 8.02
N LYS A 33 11.29 -11.61 9.14
CA LYS A 33 10.01 -12.17 9.65
C LYS A 33 9.04 -11.07 10.05
N VAL A 34 9.50 -10.05 10.78
CA VAL A 34 8.66 -8.90 11.18
C VAL A 34 8.19 -8.13 9.96
N TYR A 35 9.07 -7.89 8.99
CA TYR A 35 8.73 -7.26 7.72
C TYR A 35 7.64 -8.03 6.98
N ASN A 36 7.82 -9.33 6.77
CA ASN A 36 6.85 -10.16 6.05
C ASN A 36 5.49 -10.22 6.77
N ALA A 37 5.49 -10.29 8.10
CA ALA A 37 4.25 -10.26 8.88
C ALA A 37 3.51 -8.93 8.71
N TRP A 38 4.22 -7.80 8.82
CA TRP A 38 3.64 -6.47 8.64
C TRP A 38 3.12 -6.25 7.22
N SER A 39 3.90 -6.64 6.21
CA SER A 39 3.50 -6.60 4.81
C SER A 39 2.28 -7.47 4.53
N GLY A 40 2.20 -8.66 5.14
CA GLY A 40 1.03 -9.54 5.03
C GLY A 40 -0.23 -8.93 5.62
N VAL A 41 -0.14 -8.30 6.79
CA VAL A 41 -1.28 -7.60 7.43
C VAL A 41 -1.74 -6.40 6.58
N ALA A 42 -0.81 -5.67 5.97
CA ALA A 42 -1.13 -4.53 5.10
C ALA A 42 -1.94 -4.93 3.85
N LEU A 43 -1.94 -6.21 3.45
CA LEU A 43 -2.75 -6.68 2.32
C LEU A 43 -4.25 -6.63 2.61
N VAL A 44 -4.68 -6.82 3.87
CA VAL A 44 -6.10 -6.85 4.22
C VAL A 44 -6.82 -5.53 3.90
N PRO A 45 -6.35 -4.35 4.37
CA PRO A 45 -6.96 -3.08 3.98
C PRO A 45 -6.68 -2.68 2.52
N ALA A 46 -5.64 -3.23 1.89
CA ALA A 46 -5.33 -2.97 0.48
C ALA A 46 -6.17 -3.81 -0.50
N ALA A 47 -6.71 -4.94 -0.06
CA ALA A 47 -7.44 -5.90 -0.89
C ALA A 47 -8.63 -5.27 -1.66
N PRO A 48 -9.46 -4.37 -1.09
CA PRO A 48 -10.53 -3.72 -1.85
C PRO A 48 -10.00 -2.88 -3.02
N PHE A 49 -8.87 -2.20 -2.85
CA PHE A 49 -8.25 -1.38 -3.90
C PHE A 49 -7.57 -2.24 -4.97
N ALA A 50 -7.00 -3.39 -4.58
CA ALA A 50 -6.52 -4.38 -5.54
C ALA A 50 -7.68 -4.98 -6.36
N ALA A 51 -8.78 -5.34 -5.71
CA ALA A 51 -9.99 -5.83 -6.38
C ALA A 51 -10.63 -4.76 -7.29
N ALA A 52 -10.51 -3.49 -6.95
CA ALA A 52 -11.01 -2.39 -7.77
C ALA A 52 -10.28 -2.29 -9.12
N GLN A 53 -8.99 -2.65 -9.18
CA GLN A 53 -8.20 -2.59 -10.42
C GLN A 53 -8.67 -3.60 -11.49
N VAL A 54 -9.32 -4.69 -11.08
CA VAL A 54 -9.86 -5.71 -12.00
C VAL A 54 -11.32 -5.43 -12.41
N LEU A 55 -11.92 -4.35 -11.92
CA LEU A 55 -13.28 -3.98 -12.30
C LEU A 55 -13.34 -3.56 -13.78
N PRO A 56 -14.34 -4.03 -14.54
CA PRO A 56 -14.53 -3.59 -15.92
C PRO A 56 -14.75 -2.07 -16.02
N PRO A 57 -14.31 -1.41 -17.09
CA PRO A 57 -14.52 0.03 -17.29
C PRO A 57 -15.98 0.47 -17.12
N GLN A 58 -16.95 -0.38 -17.51
CA GLN A 58 -18.38 -0.11 -17.39
C GLN A 58 -18.84 0.00 -15.93
N VAL A 59 -18.24 -0.76 -15.01
CA VAL A 59 -18.55 -0.69 -13.58
C VAL A 59 -18.06 0.64 -13.00
N TRP A 60 -16.87 1.09 -13.41
CA TRP A 60 -16.36 2.41 -13.03
C TRP A 60 -17.24 3.55 -13.55
N GLN A 61 -17.73 3.45 -14.80
CA GLN A 61 -18.66 4.43 -15.34
C GLN A 61 -19.96 4.49 -14.53
N ALA A 62 -20.52 3.34 -14.13
CA ALA A 62 -21.72 3.29 -13.29
C ALA A 62 -21.49 3.97 -11.93
N ILE A 63 -20.35 3.69 -11.28
CA ILE A 63 -19.96 4.34 -10.02
C ILE A 63 -19.85 5.87 -10.21
N SER A 64 -19.25 6.34 -11.30
CA SER A 64 -19.14 7.78 -11.60
C SER A 64 -20.50 8.46 -11.75
N VAL A 65 -21.48 7.80 -12.38
CA VAL A 65 -22.85 8.32 -12.50
C VAL A 65 -23.53 8.42 -11.14
N LEU A 66 -23.41 7.37 -10.30
CA LEU A 66 -23.99 7.35 -8.96
C LEU A 66 -23.39 8.45 -8.06
N LEU A 67 -22.07 8.64 -8.11
CA LEU A 67 -21.39 9.70 -7.37
C LEU A 67 -21.82 11.09 -7.83
N LYS A 68 -21.96 11.31 -9.14
CA LYS A 68 -22.43 12.59 -9.69
C LYS A 68 -23.88 12.91 -9.31
N ALA A 69 -24.72 11.88 -9.17
CA ALA A 69 -26.11 12.03 -8.73
C ALA A 69 -26.25 12.31 -7.22
N ALA A 70 -25.20 12.03 -6.44
CA ALA A 70 -25.16 12.24 -4.99
C ALA A 70 -24.58 13.60 -4.58
N GLN A 71 -24.20 14.45 -5.54
CA GLN A 71 -23.71 15.82 -5.36
C GLN A 71 -24.78 16.84 -5.73
#